data_AF-A0A836W6A4-F1
#
_entry.id   AF-A0A836W6A4-F1
#
_cell.length_a   1.000
_cell.length_b   1.000
_cell.length_c   1.000
_cell.angle_alpha   90.00
_cell.angle_beta   90.00
_cell.angle_gamma   90.00
#
_symmetry.space_group_name_H-M   'P 1'
#
loop_
_entity.id
_entity.type
_entity.pdbx_description
1 polymer ?
#
loop_
_entity_poly.entity_id
_entity_poly.type
_entity_poly.pdbx_seq_one_letter_code
_entity_poly.pdbx_strand_id
1 'polypeptide(L)'
;MAESKVATLLAEQDEEDELPWDVEEVYKDILSYLLQEREKAASRWCAGISIDINKVKEMDARSCQLNIGKIENPPIYLSSEQIEEIDNLRHRLTQRMSELQLDGVLEMYRNLPPSLQKRFLELV
;
A
#
# COMPACT_ATOMS: atom_id res chain seq x y z
N MET A 1 20.16 14.53 23.51
CA MET A 1 21.45 14.90 22.89
C MET A 1 22.19 13.62 22.59
N ALA A 2 22.02 13.09 21.37
CA ALA A 2 22.84 11.99 20.88
C ALA A 2 24.01 12.65 20.15
N GLU A 3 25.02 13.07 20.91
CA GLU A 3 26.31 13.37 20.30
C GLU A 3 26.78 12.08 19.63
N SER A 4 27.02 12.20 18.33
CA SER A 4 27.18 11.08 17.42
C SER A 4 28.34 10.21 17.88
N LYS A 5 28.11 8.89 18.02
CA LYS A 5 29.15 7.89 18.29
C LYS A 5 30.30 7.98 17.29
N VAL A 6 30.02 8.51 16.10
CA VAL A 6 30.99 8.83 15.05
C VAL A 6 31.98 9.92 15.50
N ALA A 7 31.53 10.96 16.20
CA ALA A 7 32.39 12.05 16.65
C ALA A 7 33.39 11.58 17.71
N THR A 8 33.00 10.64 18.57
CA THR A 8 33.91 10.06 19.57
C THR A 8 35.00 9.20 18.93
N LEU A 9 34.66 8.44 17.89
CA LEU A 9 35.61 7.59 17.16
C LEU A 9 36.60 8.40 16.31
N LEU A 10 36.18 9.53 15.77
CA LEU A 10 37.04 10.45 15.02
C LEU A 10 38.08 11.17 15.90
N ALA A 11 37.78 11.35 17.20
CA ALA A 11 38.66 12.05 18.14
C ALA A 11 39.80 11.16 18.69
N GLU A 12 39.71 9.84 18.50
CA GLU A 12 40.69 8.85 18.97
C GLU A 12 41.63 8.34 17.87
N GLN A 13 41.57 8.87 16.64
CA GLN A 13 42.46 8.50 15.54
C GLN A 13 43.80 9.26 15.60
N ASP A 14 44.92 8.52 15.62
CA ASP A 14 46.27 9.05 15.37
C ASP A 14 46.51 9.24 13.85
N GLU A 15 47.54 10.00 13.43
CA GLU A 15 47.86 10.27 12.00
C GLU A 15 48.14 8.98 11.17
N GLU A 16 48.45 7.84 11.80
CA GLU A 16 48.60 6.53 11.14
C GLU A 16 47.26 5.76 10.97
N ASP A 17 46.17 6.23 11.61
CA ASP A 17 44.83 5.64 11.59
C ASP A 17 43.85 6.36 10.65
N GLU A 18 44.33 7.31 9.84
CA GLU A 18 43.50 8.03 8.89
C GLU A 18 42.90 7.04 7.87
N LEU A 19 41.58 6.87 7.91
CA LEU A 19 40.89 5.94 7.01
C LEU A 19 41.14 6.43 5.58
N PRO A 20 41.44 5.54 4.61
CA PRO A 20 41.77 5.98 3.26
C PRO A 20 40.57 6.60 2.50
N TRP A 21 39.41 6.69 3.15
CA TRP A 21 38.08 6.94 2.61
C TRP A 21 37.41 7.96 3.54
N ASP A 22 36.74 8.98 2.98
CA ASP A 22 35.89 9.86 3.78
C ASP A 22 34.66 9.08 4.25
N VAL A 23 34.63 8.80 5.55
CA VAL A 23 33.57 8.02 6.19
C VAL A 23 32.20 8.67 5.98
N GLU A 24 32.10 9.99 6.06
CA GLU A 24 30.84 10.70 5.84
C GLU A 24 30.38 10.58 4.39
N GLU A 25 31.29 10.73 3.43
CA GLU A 25 31.00 10.56 2.00
C GLU A 25 30.50 9.14 1.71
N VAL A 26 31.21 8.13 2.22
CA VAL A 26 30.84 6.72 2.03
C VAL A 26 29.45 6.43 2.62
N TYR A 27 29.14 6.93 3.82
CA TYR A 27 27.80 6.75 4.39
C TYR A 27 26.71 7.48 3.58
N LYS A 28 27.00 8.69 3.06
CA LYS A 28 26.07 9.43 2.20
C LYS A 28 25.79 8.68 0.89
N ASP A 29 26.81 8.08 0.29
CA ASP A 29 26.67 7.31 -0.94
C ASP A 29 25.88 6.02 -0.72
N ILE A 30 26.18 5.29 0.38
CA ILE A 30 25.42 4.09 0.77
C ILE A 30 23.95 4.45 1.02
N LEU A 31 23.69 5.52 1.77
CA LEU A 31 22.33 5.97 2.03
C LEU A 31 21.59 6.32 0.74
N SER A 32 22.25 7.06 -0.15
CA SER A 32 21.68 7.45 -1.45
C SER A 32 21.36 6.24 -2.31
N TYR A 33 22.26 5.25 -2.36
CA TYR A 33 22.03 3.99 -3.05
C TYR A 33 20.82 3.23 -2.46
N LEU A 34 20.75 3.10 -1.14
CA LEU A 34 19.64 2.40 -0.46
C LEU A 34 18.29 3.09 -0.72
N LEU A 35 18.25 4.42 -0.70
CA LEU A 35 17.04 5.19 -1.01
C LEU A 35 16.60 5.00 -2.47
N GLN A 36 17.55 4.97 -3.41
CA GLN A 36 17.23 4.69 -4.81
C GLN A 36 16.70 3.27 -5.01
N GLU A 37 17.28 2.26 -4.36
CA GLU A 37 16.79 0.88 -4.45
C GLU A 37 15.40 0.75 -3.82
N ARG A 38 15.15 1.43 -2.69
CA ARG A 38 13.82 1.53 -2.07
C ARG A 38 12.80 2.09 -3.07
N GLU A 39 13.14 3.20 -3.72
CA GLU A 39 12.24 3.88 -4.65
C GLU A 39 11.96 3.03 -5.90
N LYS A 40 12.97 2.35 -6.45
CA LYS A 40 12.80 1.41 -7.56
C LYS A 40 11.89 0.24 -7.17
N ALA A 41 12.07 -0.32 -5.98
CA ALA A 41 11.23 -1.41 -5.49
C ALA A 41 9.77 -0.96 -5.32
N ALA A 42 9.56 0.21 -4.70
CA ALA A 42 8.25 0.84 -4.55
C ALA A 42 7.58 1.07 -5.91
N SER A 43 8.27 1.74 -6.83
CA SER A 43 7.79 2.01 -8.18
C SER A 43 7.40 0.73 -8.94
N ARG A 44 8.21 -0.32 -8.84
CA ARG A 44 7.89 -1.63 -9.48
C ARG A 44 6.64 -2.27 -8.90
N TRP A 45 6.50 -2.24 -7.58
CA TRP A 45 5.33 -2.80 -6.91
C TRP A 45 4.07 -2.01 -7.26
N CYS A 46 4.12 -0.68 -7.19
CA CYS A 46 3.01 0.20 -7.58
C CYS A 46 2.62 0.01 -9.06
N ALA A 47 3.59 -0.11 -9.98
CA ALA A 47 3.32 -0.38 -11.39
C ALA A 47 2.63 -1.74 -11.61
N GLY A 48 2.93 -2.74 -10.77
CA GLY A 48 2.24 -4.03 -10.74
C GLY A 48 0.76 -3.93 -10.37
N ILE A 49 0.36 -2.84 -9.70
CA ILE A 49 -1.02 -2.50 -9.38
C ILE A 49 -1.56 -1.63 -10.52
N SER A 50 -1.71 -2.24 -11.69
CA SER A 50 -2.29 -1.59 -12.87
C SER A 50 -3.81 -1.44 -12.72
N ILE A 51 -4.25 -0.54 -11.85
CA ILE A 51 -5.67 -0.23 -11.65
C ILE A 51 -5.89 1.25 -11.89
N ASP A 52 -6.64 1.56 -12.95
CA ASP A 52 -7.19 2.90 -13.13
C ASP A 52 -8.34 3.09 -12.14
N ILE A 53 -8.15 4.00 -11.19
CA ILE A 53 -9.10 4.29 -10.12
C ILE A 53 -10.47 4.74 -10.66
N ASN A 54 -10.53 5.26 -11.89
CA ASN A 54 -11.77 5.68 -12.54
C ASN A 54 -12.56 4.51 -13.13
N LYS A 55 -11.90 3.37 -13.37
CA LYS A 55 -12.51 2.15 -13.89
C LYS A 55 -13.01 1.20 -12.80
N VAL A 56 -12.72 1.51 -11.52
CA VAL A 56 -13.18 0.68 -10.38
C VAL A 56 -14.68 0.46 -10.40
N LYS A 57 -15.47 1.48 -10.77
CA LYS A 57 -16.94 1.39 -10.88
C LYS A 57 -17.43 0.34 -11.90
N GLU A 58 -16.60 -0.02 -12.87
CA GLU A 58 -16.94 -0.96 -13.95
C GLU A 58 -16.49 -2.39 -13.62
N MET A 59 -15.77 -2.58 -12.52
CA MET A 59 -15.26 -3.88 -12.11
C MET A 59 -16.39 -4.76 -11.56
N ASP A 60 -16.26 -6.06 -11.83
CA ASP A 60 -17.07 -7.10 -11.21
C ASP A 60 -16.52 -7.50 -9.82
N ALA A 61 -17.32 -8.26 -9.07
CA ALA A 61 -16.98 -8.66 -7.71
C ALA A 61 -15.66 -9.46 -7.67
N ARG A 62 -15.44 -10.36 -8.64
CA ARG A 62 -14.21 -11.15 -8.71
C ARG A 62 -12.98 -10.27 -8.88
N SER A 63 -13.05 -9.29 -9.76
CA SER A 63 -11.97 -8.36 -10.04
C SER A 63 -11.70 -7.45 -8.85
N CYS A 64 -12.75 -6.97 -8.18
CA CYS A 64 -12.59 -6.20 -6.93
C CYS A 64 -11.87 -7.04 -5.87
N GLN A 65 -12.31 -8.28 -5.62
CA GLN A 65 -11.69 -9.15 -4.61
C GLN A 65 -10.22 -9.43 -4.91
N LEU A 66 -9.90 -9.77 -6.16
CA LEU A 66 -8.54 -10.05 -6.60
C LEU A 66 -7.62 -8.85 -6.33
N ASN A 67 -8.09 -7.64 -6.63
CA ASN A 67 -7.29 -6.44 -6.50
C ASN A 67 -7.17 -5.97 -5.04
N ILE A 68 -8.21 -6.12 -4.23
CA ILE A 68 -8.11 -5.92 -2.77
C ILE A 68 -7.01 -6.82 -2.20
N GLY A 69 -7.01 -8.12 -2.56
CA GLY A 69 -6.00 -9.06 -2.07
C GLY A 69 -4.56 -8.69 -2.47
N LYS A 70 -4.35 -8.02 -3.60
CA LYS A 70 -3.01 -7.55 -4.02
C LYS A 70 -2.48 -6.40 -3.17
N ILE A 71 -3.38 -5.58 -2.64
CA ILE A 71 -3.03 -4.32 -1.95
C ILE A 71 -3.29 -4.37 -0.44
N GLU A 72 -3.81 -5.49 0.06
CA GLU A 72 -4.13 -5.69 1.48
C GLU A 72 -2.88 -5.62 2.37
N ASN A 73 -1.74 -6.10 1.84
CA ASN A 73 -0.46 -6.15 2.54
C ASN A 73 0.60 -5.38 1.74
N PRO A 74 0.60 -4.04 1.79
CA PRO A 74 1.60 -3.24 1.10
C PRO A 74 3.00 -3.50 1.68
N PRO A 75 4.06 -3.48 0.86
CA PRO A 75 5.43 -3.62 1.34
C PRO A 75 5.85 -2.47 2.27
N ILE A 76 6.67 -2.79 3.27
CA ILE A 76 7.15 -1.82 4.27
C ILE A 76 8.04 -0.71 3.69
N TYR A 77 8.56 -0.90 2.47
CA TYR A 77 9.44 0.06 1.80
C TYR A 77 8.69 1.18 1.08
N LEU A 78 7.35 1.16 1.07
CA LEU A 78 6.56 2.25 0.51
C LEU A 78 6.69 3.53 1.35
N SER A 79 6.65 4.68 0.68
CA SER A 79 6.51 5.97 1.35
C SER A 79 5.10 6.14 1.93
N SER A 80 4.94 7.08 2.87
CA SER A 80 3.61 7.40 3.43
C SER A 80 2.62 7.85 2.36
N GLU A 81 3.08 8.61 1.35
CA GLU A 81 2.27 9.05 0.22
C GLU A 81 1.79 7.86 -0.63
N GLN A 82 2.68 6.92 -0.94
CA GLN A 82 2.32 5.69 -1.67
C GLN A 82 1.32 4.84 -0.87
N ILE A 83 1.47 4.75 0.45
CA ILE A 83 0.51 4.04 1.30
C ILE A 83 -0.87 4.70 1.25
N GLU A 84 -0.92 6.04 1.28
CA GLU A 84 -2.18 6.78 1.20
C GLU A 84 -2.89 6.55 -0.15
N GLU A 85 -2.15 6.54 -1.27
CA GLU A 85 -2.71 6.20 -2.59
C GLU A 85 -3.31 4.78 -2.61
N ILE A 86 -2.61 3.82 -2.02
CA ILE A 86 -3.07 2.43 -1.92
C ILE A 86 -4.30 2.31 -1.03
N ASP A 87 -4.34 3.02 0.09
CA ASP A 87 -5.48 3.02 1.00
C ASP A 87 -6.72 3.63 0.33
N ASN A 88 -6.55 4.72 -0.44
CA ASN A 88 -7.60 5.32 -1.23
C ASN A 88 -8.16 4.34 -2.29
N LEU A 89 -7.27 3.63 -2.99
CA LEU A 89 -7.65 2.61 -3.96
C LEU A 89 -8.39 1.45 -3.30
N ARG A 90 -7.90 0.97 -2.15
CA ARG A 90 -8.56 -0.07 -1.35
C ARG A 90 -9.95 0.36 -0.91
N HIS A 91 -10.10 1.59 -0.45
CA HIS A 91 -11.40 2.12 -0.04
C HIS A 91 -12.41 2.08 -1.20
N ARG A 92 -12.01 2.52 -2.40
CA ARG A 92 -12.90 2.48 -3.58
C ARG A 92 -13.26 1.07 -4.02
N LEU A 93 -12.30 0.13 -4.00
CA LEU A 93 -12.57 -1.27 -4.35
C LEU A 93 -13.53 -1.92 -3.35
N THR A 94 -13.36 -1.65 -2.06
CA THR A 94 -14.26 -2.14 -1.01
C THR A 94 -15.65 -1.54 -1.14
N GLN A 95 -15.76 -0.23 -1.38
CA GLN A 95 -17.04 0.41 -1.62
C GLN A 95 -17.77 -0.23 -2.81
N ARG A 96 -17.07 -0.41 -3.94
CA ARG A 96 -17.65 -1.07 -5.11
C ARG A 96 -18.12 -2.49 -4.82
N MET A 97 -17.36 -3.24 -4.02
CA MET A 97 -17.76 -4.57 -3.58
C MET A 97 -19.07 -4.53 -2.78
N SER A 98 -19.19 -3.59 -1.84
CA SER A 98 -20.41 -3.42 -1.03
C SER A 98 -21.61 -3.03 -1.89
N GLU A 99 -21.44 -2.17 -2.89
CA GLU A 99 -22.49 -1.82 -3.86
C GLU A 99 -22.97 -3.06 -4.63
N LEU A 100 -22.05 -3.86 -5.16
CA LEU A 100 -22.38 -5.10 -5.88
C LEU A 100 -23.10 -6.12 -4.99
N GLN A 101 -22.71 -6.23 -3.72
CA GLN A 101 -23.37 -7.10 -2.75
C GLN A 101 -24.82 -6.64 -2.49
N LEU A 102 -25.02 -5.34 -2.29
CA LEU A 102 -26.35 -4.76 -2.12
C LEU A 102 -27.23 -5.00 -3.34
N ASP A 103 -26.70 -4.75 -4.54
CA ASP A 103 -27.41 -4.98 -5.80
C ASP A 103 -27.84 -6.44 -5.93
N GLY A 104 -26.95 -7.39 -5.60
CA GLY A 104 -27.28 -8.82 -5.59
C GLY A 104 -28.38 -9.18 -4.59
N VAL A 105 -28.37 -8.60 -3.38
CA VAL A 105 -29.45 -8.80 -2.40
C VAL A 105 -30.78 -8.27 -2.90
N LEU A 106 -30.79 -7.08 -3.50
CA LEU A 106 -32.00 -6.47 -4.07
C LEU A 106 -32.56 -7.29 -5.23
N GLU A 107 -31.69 -7.83 -6.07
CA GLU A 107 -32.08 -8.71 -7.18
C GLU A 107 -32.68 -10.02 -6.67
N MET A 108 -32.04 -10.66 -5.69
CA MET A 108 -32.60 -11.85 -5.03
C MET A 108 -33.98 -11.55 -4.43
N TYR A 109 -34.14 -10.43 -3.72
CA TYR A 109 -35.42 -10.02 -3.15
C TYR A 109 -36.51 -9.82 -4.21
N ARG A 110 -36.20 -9.14 -5.32
CA ARG A 110 -37.14 -8.92 -6.43
C ARG A 110 -37.64 -10.22 -7.05
N ASN A 111 -36.79 -11.25 -7.07
CA ASN A 111 -37.12 -12.57 -7.59
C ASN A 111 -37.85 -13.49 -6.59
N LEU A 112 -38.01 -13.07 -5.33
CA LEU A 112 -38.76 -13.85 -4.35
C LEU A 112 -40.28 -13.79 -4.60
N PRO A 113 -41.03 -14.86 -4.29
CA PRO A 113 -42.49 -14.82 -4.20
C PRO A 113 -42.98 -13.75 -3.21
N PRO A 114 -44.16 -13.12 -3.42
CA PRO A 114 -44.67 -12.06 -2.55
C PRO A 114 -44.79 -12.44 -1.07
N SER A 115 -45.08 -13.72 -0.77
CA SER A 115 -45.13 -14.24 0.60
C SER A 115 -43.76 -14.25 1.28
N LEU A 116 -42.70 -14.57 0.53
CA LEU A 116 -41.32 -14.56 1.02
C LEU A 116 -40.74 -13.15 1.06
N GLN A 117 -41.17 -12.24 0.17
CA GLN A 117 -40.81 -10.82 0.25
C GLN A 117 -41.31 -10.18 1.54
N LYS A 118 -42.59 -10.39 1.90
CA LYS A 118 -43.12 -9.92 3.19
C LYS A 118 -42.32 -10.44 4.38
N ARG A 119 -42.03 -11.74 4.36
CA ARG A 119 -41.23 -12.38 5.42
C ARG A 119 -39.78 -11.85 5.47
N PHE A 120 -39.17 -11.55 4.32
CA PHE A 120 -37.84 -10.94 4.27
C PHE A 120 -37.86 -9.54 4.91
N LEU A 121 -38.86 -8.72 4.62
CA LEU A 121 -39.02 -7.39 5.23
C LEU A 121 -39.32 -7.41 6.73
N GLU A 122 -39.86 -8.51 7.26
CA GLU A 122 -40.07 -8.68 8.71
C GLU A 122 -38.77 -9.05 9.46
N LEU A 123 -37.73 -9.48 8.75
CA LEU A 123 -36.47 -9.97 9.31
C LEU A 123 -35.32 -8.95 9.29
N VAL A 124 -35.46 -7.89 8.49
CA VAL A 124 -34.46 -6.81 8.30
C VAL A 124 -34.92 -5.55 9.03
#